data_AF-A0A643CYN4-F1
#
_entry.id   AF-A0A643CYN4-F1
#
_cell.length_a   1.000
_cell.length_b   1.000
_cell.length_c   1.000
_cell.angle_alpha   90.00
_cell.angle_beta   90.00
_cell.angle_gamma   90.00
#
_symmetry.space_group_name_H-M   'P 1'
#
loop_
_entity.id
_entity.type
_entity.pdbx_description
1 polymer ?
#
loop_
_entity_poly.entity_id
_entity_poly.type
_entity_poly.pdbx_seq_one_letter_code
_entity_poly.pdbx_strand_id
1 'polypeptide(L)'
;MRIPFVFALSALLFLSGSYLAQAADEPAPAPAPAAANAGEAAPAAAVTKDPVFNQEQLDQMLAPIALYPDPLLAQVLMAATYPGEVGEAANWSKKNPNAKGDDAVKQVASQPWDPSVQALVAFPQVLATLGQDPVWVQRLGDAFLAQPDDVMESAQRLRRQAQAAGNLQSNQYQNVTVQNSVAAPAAPAAPATNEAAPAAAPAP
;
A
#
# COMPACT_ATOMS: atom_id res chain seq x y z
N MET A 1 21.07 -44.54 -17.55
CA MET A 1 22.55 -44.69 -17.63
C MET A 1 23.13 -43.26 -17.63
N ARG A 2 23.47 -42.74 -16.43
CA ARG A 2 24.83 -42.38 -15.94
C ARG A 2 25.19 -40.88 -16.10
N ILE A 3 25.00 -40.14 -15.01
CA ILE A 3 25.78 -38.98 -14.52
C ILE A 3 27.16 -39.56 -14.01
N PRO A 4 28.29 -38.86 -13.65
CA PRO A 4 28.32 -37.54 -12.97
C PRO A 4 29.63 -36.68 -12.84
N PHE A 5 29.47 -35.59 -12.05
CA PHE A 5 30.38 -34.97 -11.04
C PHE A 5 31.68 -34.26 -11.47
N VAL A 6 31.87 -33.01 -10.98
CA VAL A 6 32.97 -32.63 -10.04
C VAL A 6 32.54 -31.44 -9.16
N PHE A 7 32.54 -31.66 -7.85
CA PHE A 7 32.55 -30.68 -6.76
C PHE A 7 34.01 -30.34 -6.41
N ALA A 8 34.30 -29.10 -5.99
CA ALA A 8 35.56 -28.78 -5.33
C ALA A 8 35.29 -28.07 -4.00
N LEU A 9 35.44 -28.86 -2.94
CA LEU A 9 35.50 -28.54 -1.52
C LEU A 9 36.96 -28.29 -1.16
N SER A 10 37.28 -27.31 -0.31
CA SER A 10 38.41 -27.42 0.63
C SER A 10 38.31 -26.36 1.74
N ALA A 11 38.17 -26.87 2.96
CA ALA A 11 38.29 -26.20 4.24
C ALA A 11 39.75 -26.30 4.75
N LEU A 12 40.16 -25.38 5.64
CA LEU A 12 41.33 -25.59 6.49
C LEU A 12 41.00 -25.16 7.93
N LEU A 13 41.28 -26.07 8.87
CA LEU A 13 40.91 -26.09 10.28
C LEU A 13 42.17 -26.51 11.05
N PHE A 14 42.62 -25.79 12.07
CA PHE A 14 43.53 -26.24 13.15
C PHE A 14 43.52 -25.16 14.27
N LEU A 15 43.66 -25.40 15.57
CA LEU A 15 43.56 -26.57 16.47
C LEU A 15 43.82 -26.08 17.92
N SER A 16 43.11 -26.68 18.88
CA SER A 16 43.51 -26.99 20.27
C SER A 16 43.61 -25.93 21.38
N GLY A 17 42.94 -26.29 22.49
CA GLY A 17 43.25 -25.86 23.85
C GLY A 17 42.20 -26.32 24.86
N SER A 18 42.28 -27.57 25.34
CA SER A 18 41.46 -28.08 26.47
C SER A 18 42.27 -28.01 27.77
N TYR A 19 41.70 -27.42 28.83
CA TYR A 19 42.16 -27.60 30.22
C TYR A 19 40.96 -27.82 31.17
N LEU A 20 41.29 -28.51 32.26
CA LEU A 20 40.51 -29.23 33.26
C LEU A 20 39.55 -28.42 34.19
N ALA A 21 38.44 -29.10 34.54
CA ALA A 21 37.95 -29.40 35.90
C ALA A 21 37.30 -28.34 36.85
N GLN A 22 36.10 -28.74 37.33
CA GLN A 22 35.62 -28.83 38.73
C GLN A 22 34.89 -27.65 39.43
N ALA A 23 33.60 -27.91 39.68
CA ALA A 23 32.70 -27.61 40.81
C ALA A 23 32.78 -26.29 41.60
N ALA A 24 31.63 -25.61 41.74
CA ALA A 24 30.85 -25.55 42.99
C ALA A 24 29.58 -24.71 42.77
N ASP A 25 28.50 -25.15 43.42
CA ASP A 25 27.23 -24.44 43.58
C ASP A 25 27.45 -23.24 44.52
N GLU A 26 27.06 -22.04 44.10
CA GLU A 26 26.73 -20.93 45.01
C GLU A 26 25.65 -20.04 44.36
N PRO A 27 24.45 -19.88 44.96
CA PRO A 27 23.40 -19.02 44.44
C PRO A 27 23.45 -17.59 45.02
N ALA A 28 23.09 -16.63 44.15
CA ALA A 28 22.70 -15.21 44.36
C ALA A 28 23.82 -14.14 44.32
N PRO A 29 23.53 -12.88 43.89
CA PRO A 29 22.25 -12.26 43.53
C PRO A 29 22.17 -11.74 42.06
N ALA A 30 20.92 -11.52 41.62
CA ALA A 30 20.56 -11.01 40.31
C ALA A 30 21.10 -9.59 40.02
N PRO A 31 21.50 -9.26 38.77
CA PRO A 31 21.65 -7.88 38.34
C PRO A 31 20.26 -7.26 38.16
N ALA A 32 20.03 -6.12 38.81
CA ALA A 32 18.87 -5.27 38.57
C ALA A 32 18.80 -4.85 37.08
N PRO A 33 17.61 -4.77 36.45
CA PRO A 33 17.48 -4.24 35.12
C PRO A 33 17.83 -2.75 35.13
N ALA A 34 18.93 -2.39 34.47
CA ALA A 34 19.21 -1.02 34.11
C ALA A 34 18.07 -0.53 33.19
N ALA A 35 17.37 0.51 33.63
CA ALA A 35 16.38 1.20 32.84
C ALA A 35 17.00 1.67 31.52
N ALA A 36 16.67 0.98 30.43
CA ALA A 36 16.95 1.47 29.09
C ALA A 36 16.10 2.72 28.88
N ASN A 37 16.77 3.86 28.72
CA ASN A 37 16.16 5.14 28.41
C ASN A 37 15.27 4.97 27.18
N ALA A 38 13.98 5.25 27.35
CA ALA A 38 13.07 5.54 26.25
C ALA A 38 13.64 6.76 25.51
N GLY A 39 14.33 6.51 24.41
CA GLY A 39 14.68 7.53 23.44
C GLY A 39 13.38 8.05 22.86
N GLU A 40 12.99 9.24 23.30
CA GLU A 40 12.01 10.09 22.66
C GLU A 40 12.36 10.18 21.17
N ALA A 41 11.58 9.48 20.33
CA ALA A 41 11.69 9.58 18.89
C ALA A 41 11.24 10.99 18.51
N ALA A 42 12.21 11.91 18.44
CA ALA A 42 12.01 13.23 17.87
C ALA A 42 11.33 13.08 16.50
N PRO A 43 10.29 13.88 16.18
CA PRO A 43 9.65 13.81 14.88
C PRO A 43 10.72 14.06 13.82
N ALA A 44 10.94 13.07 12.96
CA ALA A 44 11.77 13.24 11.78
C ALA A 44 11.18 14.42 11.00
N ALA A 45 11.93 15.53 10.95
CA ALA A 45 11.53 16.69 10.17
C ALA A 45 11.31 16.22 8.74
N ALA A 46 10.05 16.22 8.30
CA ALA A 46 9.69 15.92 6.92
C ALA A 46 10.43 16.94 6.05
N VAL A 47 11.37 16.46 5.24
CA VAL A 47 11.97 17.27 4.18
C VAL A 47 10.85 17.54 3.19
N THR A 48 10.25 18.73 3.26
CA THR A 48 9.26 19.20 2.29
C THR A 48 9.99 19.42 0.97
N LYS A 49 9.97 18.41 0.11
CA LYS A 49 10.36 18.54 -1.28
C LYS A 49 9.24 19.32 -1.98
N ASP A 50 9.59 20.31 -2.78
CA ASP A 50 8.60 21.04 -3.58
C ASP A 50 7.83 20.03 -4.46
N PRO A 51 6.49 20.13 -4.50
CA PRO A 51 5.67 19.21 -5.26
C PRO A 51 6.00 19.32 -6.76
N VAL A 52 6.07 18.18 -7.45
CA VAL A 52 6.40 18.09 -8.88
C VAL A 52 5.27 18.70 -9.72
N PHE A 53 4.03 18.52 -9.27
CA PHE A 53 2.83 19.08 -9.86
C PHE A 53 2.16 20.02 -8.87
N ASN A 54 1.77 21.21 -9.33
CA ASN A 54 0.96 22.10 -8.50
C ASN A 54 -0.50 21.64 -8.42
N GLN A 55 -1.27 22.29 -7.54
CA GLN A 55 -2.64 21.93 -7.25
C GLN A 55 -3.56 21.99 -8.47
N GLU A 56 -3.45 23.06 -9.28
CA GLU A 56 -4.27 23.26 -10.47
C GLU A 56 -3.95 22.23 -11.56
N GLN A 57 -2.68 21.85 -11.70
CA GLN A 57 -2.25 20.81 -12.64
C GLN A 57 -2.82 19.45 -12.26
N LEU A 58 -2.81 19.11 -10.97
CA LEU A 58 -3.45 17.88 -10.48
C LEU A 58 -4.96 17.91 -10.72
N ASP A 59 -5.63 19.02 -10.42
CA ASP A 59 -7.07 19.16 -10.63
C ASP A 59 -7.46 18.97 -12.11
N GLN A 60 -6.73 19.60 -13.02
CA GLN A 60 -6.98 19.45 -14.46
C GLN A 60 -6.71 18.03 -14.94
N MET A 61 -5.66 17.40 -14.43
CA MET A 61 -5.29 16.03 -14.80
C MET A 61 -6.28 14.98 -14.27
N LEU A 62 -6.83 15.20 -13.08
CA LEU A 62 -7.76 14.28 -12.42
C LEU A 62 -9.23 14.54 -12.78
N ALA A 63 -9.59 15.73 -13.25
CA ALA A 63 -10.95 16.09 -13.66
C ALA A 63 -11.72 15.00 -14.44
N PRO A 64 -11.16 14.31 -15.47
CA PRO A 64 -11.90 13.30 -16.23
C PRO A 64 -12.23 12.02 -15.43
N ILE A 65 -11.48 11.73 -14.36
CA ILE A 65 -11.61 10.49 -13.58
C ILE A 65 -12.00 10.72 -12.11
N ALA A 66 -12.04 11.97 -11.65
CA ALA A 66 -12.33 12.31 -10.26
C ALA A 66 -13.73 11.86 -9.81
N LEU A 67 -14.68 11.71 -10.73
CA LEU A 67 -16.03 11.24 -10.41
C LEU A 67 -16.19 9.71 -10.45
N TYR A 68 -15.12 8.97 -10.74
CA TYR A 68 -15.15 7.51 -10.61
C TYR A 68 -15.34 7.10 -9.14
N PRO A 69 -16.00 5.96 -8.87
CA PRO A 69 -16.01 5.37 -7.53
C PRO A 69 -14.60 5.20 -6.99
N ASP A 70 -14.39 5.42 -5.70
CA ASP A 70 -13.06 5.42 -5.09
C ASP A 70 -12.25 4.13 -5.35
N PRO A 71 -12.83 2.92 -5.28
CA PRO A 71 -12.10 1.70 -5.63
C PRO A 71 -11.63 1.67 -7.09
N LEU A 72 -12.44 2.19 -8.03
CA LEU A 72 -12.07 2.27 -9.43
C LEU A 72 -11.02 3.36 -9.68
N LEU A 73 -11.11 4.50 -8.98
CA LEU A 73 -10.09 5.55 -9.07
C LEU A 73 -8.73 5.02 -8.60
N ALA A 74 -8.67 4.39 -7.44
CA ALA A 74 -7.44 3.78 -6.93
C ALA A 74 -6.89 2.74 -7.91
N GLN A 75 -7.77 1.92 -8.49
CA GLN A 75 -7.40 0.95 -9.52
C GLN A 75 -6.75 1.59 -10.76
N VAL A 76 -7.31 2.70 -11.24
CA VAL A 76 -6.77 3.46 -12.37
C VAL A 76 -5.42 4.10 -12.04
N LEU A 77 -5.28 4.70 -10.85
CA LEU A 77 -4.03 5.33 -10.42
C LEU A 77 -2.89 4.32 -10.27
N MET A 78 -3.19 3.13 -9.71
CA MET A 78 -2.21 2.04 -9.64
C MET A 78 -1.84 1.53 -11.04
N ALA A 79 -2.82 1.29 -11.92
CA ALA A 79 -2.53 0.85 -13.27
C ALA A 79 -1.74 1.88 -14.09
N ALA A 80 -1.93 3.18 -13.84
CA ALA A 80 -1.22 4.26 -14.53
C ALA A 80 0.30 4.25 -14.29
N THR A 81 0.79 3.58 -13.24
CA THR A 81 2.25 3.38 -13.04
C THR A 81 2.84 2.35 -14.01
N TYR A 82 2.00 1.67 -14.81
CA TYR A 82 2.35 0.72 -15.86
C TYR A 82 1.78 1.16 -17.23
N PRO A 83 2.18 2.34 -17.75
CA PRO A 83 1.52 2.95 -18.92
C PRO A 83 1.61 2.09 -20.19
N GLY A 84 2.70 1.32 -20.35
CA GLY A 84 2.85 0.38 -21.47
C GLY A 84 1.79 -0.73 -21.44
N GLU A 85 1.59 -1.34 -20.28
CA GLU A 85 0.60 -2.40 -20.08
C GLU A 85 -0.83 -1.86 -20.22
N VAL A 86 -1.11 -0.65 -19.75
CA VAL A 86 -2.40 0.03 -19.97
C VAL A 86 -2.68 0.21 -21.47
N GLY A 87 -1.67 0.58 -22.25
CA GLY A 87 -1.79 0.68 -23.71
C GLY A 87 -2.08 -0.67 -24.38
N GLU A 88 -1.42 -1.74 -23.92
CA GLU A 88 -1.68 -3.11 -24.39
C GLU A 88 -3.09 -3.59 -24.03
N ALA A 89 -3.52 -3.38 -22.78
CA ALA A 89 -4.85 -3.70 -22.29
C ALA A 89 -5.94 -2.92 -23.06
N ALA A 90 -5.72 -1.64 -23.35
CA ALA A 90 -6.64 -0.85 -24.15
C ALA A 90 -6.77 -1.39 -25.59
N ASN A 91 -5.65 -1.80 -26.20
CA ASN A 91 -5.67 -2.43 -27.52
C ASN A 91 -6.36 -3.81 -27.50
N TRP A 92 -6.13 -4.59 -26.45
CA TRP A 92 -6.84 -5.85 -26.23
C TRP A 92 -8.35 -5.62 -26.10
N SER A 93 -8.78 -4.64 -25.31
CA SER A 93 -10.19 -4.34 -25.08
C SER A 93 -10.89 -3.89 -26.38
N LYS A 94 -10.24 -3.07 -27.20
CA LYS A 94 -10.73 -2.68 -28.55
C LYS A 94 -10.95 -3.88 -29.47
N LYS A 95 -10.10 -4.91 -29.39
CA LYS A 95 -10.22 -6.14 -30.20
C LYS A 95 -11.25 -7.12 -29.64
N ASN A 96 -11.63 -6.98 -28.38
CA ASN A 96 -12.55 -7.85 -27.67
C ASN A 96 -13.76 -7.06 -27.14
N PRO A 97 -14.56 -6.40 -28.00
CA PRO A 97 -15.61 -5.47 -27.57
C PRO A 97 -16.74 -6.12 -26.73
N ASN A 98 -16.86 -7.45 -26.79
CA ASN A 98 -17.87 -8.19 -26.03
C ASN A 98 -17.38 -8.64 -24.64
N ALA A 99 -16.06 -8.65 -24.42
CA ALA A 99 -15.44 -9.06 -23.17
C ALA A 99 -15.55 -7.94 -22.13
N LYS A 100 -16.10 -8.26 -20.96
CA LYS A 100 -16.32 -7.32 -19.85
C LYS A 100 -16.46 -8.07 -18.53
N GLY A 101 -16.36 -7.35 -17.41
CA GLY A 101 -16.44 -7.94 -16.09
C GLY A 101 -15.41 -9.05 -15.88
N ASP A 102 -15.75 -10.01 -15.03
CA ASP A 102 -14.85 -11.12 -14.65
C ASP A 102 -14.43 -12.00 -15.82
N ASP A 103 -15.25 -12.09 -16.88
CA ASP A 103 -14.91 -12.86 -18.07
C ASP A 103 -13.71 -12.26 -18.81
N ALA A 104 -13.67 -10.93 -18.95
CA ALA A 104 -12.52 -10.25 -19.52
C ALA A 104 -11.25 -10.49 -18.70
N VAL A 105 -11.33 -10.37 -17.37
CA VAL A 105 -10.19 -10.56 -16.47
C VAL A 105 -9.62 -11.98 -16.59
N LYS A 106 -10.49 -13.00 -16.68
CA LYS A 106 -10.06 -14.39 -16.91
C LYS A 106 -9.33 -14.58 -18.23
N GLN A 107 -9.76 -13.91 -19.30
CA GLN A 107 -9.13 -14.02 -20.61
C GLN A 107 -7.71 -13.43 -20.64
N VAL A 108 -7.42 -12.45 -19.78
CA VAL A 108 -6.09 -11.81 -19.71
C VAL A 108 -5.23 -12.29 -18.55
N ALA A 109 -5.67 -13.27 -17.77
CA ALA A 109 -4.97 -13.75 -16.58
C ALA A 109 -3.55 -14.30 -16.86
N SER A 110 -3.26 -14.69 -18.10
CA SER A 110 -1.92 -15.14 -18.53
C SER A 110 -1.05 -14.02 -19.12
N GLN A 111 -1.56 -12.79 -19.22
CA GLN A 111 -0.78 -11.65 -19.67
C GLN A 111 0.22 -11.26 -18.58
N PRO A 112 1.43 -10.80 -18.95
CA PRO A 112 2.45 -10.41 -17.99
C PRO A 112 2.18 -9.03 -17.36
N TRP A 113 0.92 -8.60 -17.32
CA TRP A 113 0.52 -7.30 -16.78
C TRP A 113 0.35 -7.36 -15.26
N ASP A 114 0.56 -6.24 -14.60
CA ASP A 114 0.25 -6.05 -13.19
C ASP A 114 -1.24 -6.36 -12.92
N PRO A 115 -1.59 -6.96 -11.76
CA PRO A 115 -2.97 -7.24 -11.41
C PRO A 115 -3.88 -6.00 -11.51
N SER A 116 -3.32 -4.81 -11.28
CA SER A 116 -4.08 -3.58 -11.41
C SER A 116 -4.53 -3.29 -12.85
N VAL A 117 -3.69 -3.59 -13.83
CA VAL A 117 -3.98 -3.45 -15.26
C VAL A 117 -4.92 -4.56 -15.73
N GLN A 118 -4.71 -5.79 -15.24
CA GLN A 118 -5.61 -6.91 -15.54
C GLN A 118 -7.03 -6.62 -15.07
N ALA A 119 -7.21 -6.06 -13.87
CA ALA A 119 -8.54 -5.71 -13.37
C ALA A 119 -9.26 -4.67 -14.25
N LEU A 120 -8.53 -3.76 -14.89
CA LEU A 120 -9.13 -2.72 -15.75
C LEU A 120 -9.82 -3.27 -17.00
N VAL A 121 -9.48 -4.48 -17.47
CA VAL A 121 -10.16 -5.06 -18.63
C VAL A 121 -11.64 -5.37 -18.39
N ALA A 122 -12.05 -5.44 -17.12
CA ALA A 122 -13.45 -5.50 -16.75
C ALA A 122 -14.25 -4.25 -17.16
N PHE A 123 -13.56 -3.13 -17.40
CA PHE A 123 -14.13 -1.81 -17.69
C PHE A 123 -13.67 -1.27 -19.06
N PRO A 124 -14.21 -1.78 -20.19
CA PRO A 124 -13.81 -1.37 -21.54
C PRO A 124 -13.87 0.15 -21.79
N GLN A 125 -14.85 0.83 -21.19
CA GLN A 125 -14.99 2.28 -21.35
C GLN A 125 -13.84 3.05 -20.67
N VAL A 126 -13.36 2.59 -19.51
CA VAL A 126 -12.22 3.20 -18.81
C VAL A 126 -10.95 3.00 -19.62
N LEU A 127 -10.72 1.79 -20.14
CA LEU A 127 -9.60 1.51 -21.03
C LEU A 127 -9.66 2.28 -22.34
N ALA A 128 -10.86 2.55 -22.87
CA ALA A 128 -11.02 3.40 -24.04
C ALA A 128 -10.54 4.83 -23.76
N THR A 129 -10.87 5.40 -22.59
CA THR A 129 -10.38 6.71 -22.15
C THR A 129 -8.86 6.71 -21.94
N LEU A 130 -8.32 5.74 -21.20
CA LEU A 130 -6.87 5.64 -20.96
C LEU A 130 -6.09 5.44 -22.27
N GLY A 131 -6.60 4.61 -23.18
CA GLY A 131 -5.98 4.32 -24.46
C GLY A 131 -6.14 5.41 -25.52
N GLN A 132 -6.79 6.54 -25.22
CA GLN A 132 -6.85 7.72 -26.10
C GLN A 132 -5.66 8.65 -25.90
N ASP A 133 -5.12 8.72 -24.68
CA ASP A 133 -4.02 9.63 -24.34
C ASP A 133 -2.97 8.93 -23.47
N PRO A 134 -1.98 8.26 -24.09
CA PRO A 134 -0.92 7.57 -23.35
C PRO A 134 -0.01 8.53 -22.59
N VAL A 135 0.12 9.79 -23.04
CA VAL A 135 0.93 10.80 -22.35
C VAL A 135 0.23 11.21 -21.05
N TRP A 136 -1.09 11.39 -21.07
CA TRP A 136 -1.87 11.62 -19.87
C TRP A 136 -1.77 10.46 -18.88
N VAL A 137 -1.85 9.20 -19.33
CA VAL A 137 -1.67 8.02 -18.46
C VAL A 137 -0.30 8.03 -17.80
N GLN A 138 0.75 8.30 -18.56
CA GLN A 138 2.11 8.38 -17.99
C GLN A 138 2.20 9.48 -16.93
N ARG A 139 1.69 10.70 -17.22
CA ARG A 139 1.70 11.80 -16.25
C ARG A 139 0.91 11.49 -14.99
N LEU A 140 -0.20 10.75 -15.13
CA LEU A 140 -1.01 10.30 -14.01
C LEU A 140 -0.23 9.34 -13.10
N GLY A 141 0.49 8.38 -13.70
CA GLY A 141 1.41 7.49 -12.99
C GLY A 141 2.55 8.25 -12.30
N ASP A 142 3.20 9.17 -13.02
CA ASP A 142 4.30 9.99 -12.48
C ASP A 142 3.83 10.83 -11.27
N ALA A 143 2.64 11.42 -11.35
CA ALA A 143 2.07 12.19 -10.25
C ALA A 143 1.72 11.32 -9.04
N PHE A 144 1.13 10.13 -9.26
CA PHE A 144 0.80 9.22 -8.18
C PHE A 144 2.05 8.67 -7.47
N LEU A 145 3.13 8.43 -8.22
CA LEU A 145 4.41 8.02 -7.66
C LEU A 145 5.13 9.15 -6.90
N ALA A 146 5.02 10.39 -7.37
CA ALA A 146 5.72 11.54 -6.79
C ALA A 146 4.99 12.14 -5.57
N GLN A 147 3.66 12.21 -5.62
CA GLN A 147 2.82 12.93 -4.65
C GLN A 147 1.43 12.27 -4.50
N PRO A 148 1.37 11.04 -3.97
CA PRO A 148 0.12 10.28 -3.86
C PRO A 148 -0.95 10.99 -3.01
N ASP A 149 -0.54 11.66 -1.94
CA ASP A 149 -1.45 12.39 -1.04
C ASP A 149 -2.14 13.56 -1.77
N ASP A 150 -1.37 14.38 -2.50
CA ASP A 150 -1.91 15.52 -3.24
C ASP A 150 -2.85 15.07 -4.38
N VAL A 151 -2.54 13.95 -5.03
CA VAL A 151 -3.39 13.33 -6.06
C VAL A 151 -4.74 12.93 -5.46
N MET A 152 -4.74 12.25 -4.31
CA MET A 152 -5.97 11.84 -3.64
C MET A 152 -6.76 13.04 -3.11
N GLU A 153 -6.08 14.07 -2.57
CA GLU A 153 -6.75 15.29 -2.11
C GLU A 153 -7.39 16.07 -3.27
N SER A 154 -6.71 16.16 -4.42
CA SER A 154 -7.27 16.76 -5.63
C SER A 154 -8.54 16.04 -6.09
N ALA A 155 -8.54 14.71 -6.13
CA ALA A 155 -9.75 13.94 -6.44
C ALA A 155 -10.90 14.25 -5.48
N GLN A 156 -10.63 14.32 -4.17
CA GLN A 156 -11.66 14.65 -3.18
C GLN A 156 -12.14 16.11 -3.28
N ARG A 157 -11.25 17.05 -3.59
CA ARG A 157 -11.61 18.46 -3.84
C ARG A 157 -12.55 18.57 -5.04
N LEU A 158 -12.23 17.92 -6.15
CA LEU A 158 -13.07 17.90 -7.35
C LEU A 158 -14.45 17.30 -7.08
N ARG A 159 -14.55 16.23 -6.28
CA ARG A 159 -15.83 15.65 -5.87
C ARG A 159 -16.67 16.62 -5.04
N ARG A 160 -16.06 17.32 -4.08
CA ARG A 160 -16.74 18.36 -3.28
C ARG A 160 -17.24 19.50 -4.16
N GLN A 161 -16.44 19.94 -5.14
CA GLN A 161 -16.86 20.95 -6.13
C GLN A 161 -18.04 20.47 -6.97
N ALA A 162 -17.99 19.22 -7.46
CA ALA A 162 -19.08 18.63 -8.23
C ALA A 162 -20.38 18.49 -7.40
N GLN A 163 -20.28 18.14 -6.12
CA GLN A 163 -21.40 18.12 -5.19
C GLN A 163 -22.00 19.53 -5.00
N ALA A 164 -21.15 20.53 -4.75
CA ALA A 164 -21.57 21.92 -4.56
C ALA A 164 -22.23 22.51 -5.81
N ALA A 165 -21.79 22.08 -7.00
CA ALA A 165 -22.39 22.46 -8.28
C ALA A 165 -23.68 21.68 -8.62
N GLY A 166 -24.11 20.72 -7.77
CA GLY A 166 -25.30 19.89 -8.00
C GLY A 166 -25.10 18.76 -9.01
N ASN A 167 -23.88 18.53 -9.50
CA ASN A 167 -23.57 17.50 -10.50
C ASN A 167 -23.28 16.12 -9.89
N LEU A 168 -23.13 16.03 -8.56
CA LEU A 168 -22.90 14.77 -7.84
C LEU A 168 -23.93 14.60 -6.72
N GLN A 169 -25.10 14.09 -7.09
CA GLN A 169 -26.24 13.88 -6.21
C GLN A 169 -26.65 12.41 -6.22
N SER A 170 -27.12 11.93 -5.07
CA SER A 170 -27.72 10.59 -4.99
C SER A 170 -28.91 10.48 -5.93
N ASN A 171 -28.89 9.48 -6.80
CA ASN A 171 -29.97 9.14 -7.72
C ASN A 171 -30.08 7.61 -7.86
N GLN A 172 -30.96 7.15 -8.74
CA GLN A 172 -31.22 5.73 -8.98
C GLN A 172 -30.00 4.92 -9.50
N TYR A 173 -28.95 5.59 -9.98
CA TYR A 173 -27.73 5.00 -10.52
C TYR A 173 -26.49 5.21 -9.63
N GLN A 174 -26.56 6.14 -8.67
CA GLN A 174 -25.43 6.50 -7.82
C GLN A 174 -25.93 6.89 -6.43
N ASN A 175 -25.50 6.19 -5.38
CA ASN A 175 -25.71 6.62 -4.00
C ASN A 175 -24.45 7.38 -3.52
N VAL A 176 -24.59 8.66 -3.23
CA VAL A 176 -23.52 9.49 -2.67
C VAL A 176 -23.71 9.55 -1.16
N THR A 177 -22.87 8.83 -0.42
CA THR A 177 -22.76 8.97 1.04
C THR A 177 -21.49 9.74 1.35
N VAL A 178 -21.62 10.94 1.94
CA VAL A 178 -20.48 11.72 2.42
C VAL A 178 -20.14 11.25 3.83
N GLN A 179 -19.17 10.36 3.95
CA GLN A 179 -18.59 10.01 5.24
C GLN A 179 -17.52 11.06 5.56
N ASN A 180 -17.85 12.01 6.43
CA ASN A 180 -16.86 12.95 6.93
C ASN A 180 -15.98 12.19 7.94
N SER A 181 -14.90 11.57 7.47
CA SER A 181 -13.88 10.96 8.32
C SER A 181 -13.14 12.05 9.09
N VAL A 182 -13.74 12.53 10.17
CA VAL A 182 -12.97 13.16 11.24
C VAL A 182 -12.07 12.05 11.76
N ALA A 183 -10.76 12.18 11.62
CA ALA A 183 -9.82 11.32 12.33
C ALA A 183 -10.26 11.31 13.80
N ALA A 184 -10.75 10.16 14.27
CA ALA A 184 -11.14 10.04 15.66
C ALA A 184 -9.89 10.41 16.49
N PRO A 185 -9.99 11.35 17.46
CA PRO A 185 -8.88 11.57 18.37
C PRO A 185 -8.55 10.22 18.99
N ALA A 186 -7.28 9.82 18.89
CA ALA A 186 -6.80 8.59 19.48
C ALA A 186 -7.32 8.52 20.92
N ALA A 187 -8.16 7.52 21.20
CA ALA A 187 -8.69 7.33 22.54
C ALA A 187 -7.48 7.20 23.49
N PRO A 188 -7.44 7.94 24.61
CA PRO A 188 -6.38 7.76 25.57
C PRO A 188 -6.42 6.30 26.05
N ALA A 189 -5.30 5.61 25.93
CA ALA A 189 -5.13 4.26 26.43
C ALA A 189 -5.57 4.23 27.91
N ALA A 190 -6.59 3.44 28.19
CA ALA A 190 -7.02 3.18 29.56
C ALA A 190 -5.83 2.60 30.36
N PRO A 191 -5.61 3.03 31.61
CA PRO A 191 -4.52 2.51 32.40
C PRO A 191 -4.76 1.02 32.68
N ALA A 192 -3.77 0.19 32.35
CA ALA A 192 -3.75 -1.21 32.73
C ALA A 192 -3.90 -1.31 34.25
N THR A 193 -4.96 -1.96 34.70
CA THR A 193 -5.20 -2.27 36.09
C THR A 193 -4.14 -3.28 36.53
N ASN A 194 -3.29 -2.87 37.46
CA ASN A 194 -2.27 -3.69 38.06
C ASN A 194 -2.95 -4.78 38.90
N GLU A 195 -3.05 -6.00 38.36
CA GLU A 195 -3.56 -7.16 39.07
C GLU A 195 -2.48 -7.65 40.06
N ALA A 196 -2.47 -7.04 41.25
CA ALA A 196 -1.72 -7.53 42.39
C ALA A 196 -2.43 -8.76 42.97
N ALA A 197 -1.87 -9.94 42.75
CA ALA A 197 -2.29 -11.18 43.39
C ALA A 197 -2.24 -11.07 44.92
N PRO A 198 -3.28 -11.49 45.68
CA PRO A 198 -3.16 -11.55 47.12
C PRO A 198 -2.43 -12.84 47.53
N ALA A 199 -1.42 -12.64 48.38
CA ALA A 199 -0.67 -13.67 49.06
C ALA A 199 -1.58 -14.59 49.89
N ALA A 200 -1.38 -15.91 49.74
CA ALA A 200 -1.95 -16.91 50.62
C ALA A 200 -1.27 -16.86 51.99
N ALA A 201 -2.05 -16.70 53.05
CA ALA A 201 -1.64 -16.91 54.44
C ALA A 201 -2.15 -18.28 54.93
N PRO A 202 -1.44 -18.94 55.86
CA PRO A 202 -1.74 -20.31 56.31
C PRO A 202 -2.84 -20.32 57.39
N ALA A 203 -3.60 -21.42 57.43
CA ALA A 203 -4.66 -21.67 58.41
C ALA A 203 -4.17 -22.61 59.55
N PRO A 204 -4.81 -22.57 60.74
CA PRO A 204 -4.33 -23.20 61.98
C PRO A 204 -4.50 -24.72 62.06
#